data_AF-A0A5C3F4I4-F1
#
_entry.id   AF-A0A5C3F4I4-F1
#
_cell.length_a   1.000
_cell.length_b   1.000
_cell.length_c   1.000
_cell.angle_alpha   90.00
_cell.angle_beta   90.00
_cell.angle_gamma   90.00
#
_symmetry.space_group_name_H-M   'P 1'
#
loop_
_entity.id
_entity.type
_entity.pdbx_description
1 polymer ?
#
loop_
_entity_poly.entity_id
_entity_poly.type
_entity_poly.pdbx_seq_one_letter_code
_entity_poly.pdbx_strand_id
1 'polypeptide(L)'
;MTASLLPPPATFELSVNVEARDIYLFPSRKTSAEASLTDLGLASSSAASTSSATNNLNSAIIYASCELTVPPLDARTASSSSSSAQQGRRRLKSLTLSLVGRETIAFPSGRYEQNDTHDETANFDESLAQLLADPNGLEPRKTYRFERSFFVDHCSAPYQRSKFGRNVIKVVAKATFHGLFAKTLTAEKRVYLIDCEEDTGNEMLWYERTIARDSDSIGPYVLDARSNIFTVGGYLRLGFELLSPPAKLRTVACRAYVVQRCTLRSRRSKSGHTEEVTPERVRFLDLSRDDIRQSVLKLRRERAQEGASDDLTPGDLSGPLRFDSLVRLPDDDLIRPSTATGNNAAIRFEHSIELELDYVDGEACDGDKAKAAAAGPLLSVDGQKLKRFRIAWPATIGSCVCRWGSMTLPPYACVDPSLGEKGERMSLWPLAPSPPPVSRSFEASRAAAEGAGSSDVGGCAACTCTTALDTLLEFERGVLRQQESEMLQFDSGYGDRPESWECQRKSEPRPSWSSSSSFVSR
;
A
#
# COMPACT_ATOMS: atom_id res chain seq x y z
N MET A 1 -18.95 54.67 2.52
CA MET A 1 -17.76 54.62 3.39
C MET A 1 -17.22 53.20 3.35
N THR A 2 -16.25 52.94 2.48
CA THR A 2 -15.54 51.65 2.41
C THR A 2 -14.46 51.66 3.49
N ALA A 3 -14.68 50.91 4.57
CA ALA A 3 -13.64 50.67 5.56
C ALA A 3 -12.50 49.91 4.87
N SER A 4 -11.41 50.61 4.56
CA SER A 4 -10.18 49.99 4.08
C SER A 4 -9.66 49.12 5.20
N LEU A 5 -9.90 47.81 5.10
CA LEU A 5 -9.30 46.81 5.97
C LEU A 5 -7.78 46.93 5.79
N LEU A 6 -7.11 47.48 6.79
CA LEU A 6 -5.66 47.54 6.81
C LEU A 6 -5.11 46.12 6.68
N PRO A 7 -4.03 45.92 5.90
CA PRO A 7 -3.40 44.62 5.80
C PRO A 7 -2.94 44.16 7.20
N PRO A 8 -3.04 42.85 7.50
CA PRO A 8 -2.59 42.32 8.77
C PRO A 8 -1.10 42.64 8.99
N PRO A 9 -0.67 42.86 10.25
CA PRO A 9 0.72 43.16 10.55
C PRO A 9 1.62 42.01 10.07
N ALA A 10 2.79 42.36 9.50
CA ALA A 10 3.73 41.36 9.03
C ALA A 10 4.24 40.51 10.20
N THR A 11 4.07 39.19 10.12
CA THR A 11 4.47 38.25 11.17
C THR A 11 5.61 37.36 10.69
N PHE A 12 6.43 36.88 11.61
CA PHE A 12 7.40 35.81 11.33
C PHE A 12 6.67 34.57 10.84
N GLU A 13 7.22 33.97 9.81
CA GLU A 13 6.72 32.74 9.22
C GLU A 13 7.77 31.63 9.40
N LEU A 14 7.32 30.48 9.89
CA LEU A 14 8.12 29.29 10.04
C LEU A 14 7.48 28.20 9.18
N SER A 15 8.27 27.55 8.34
CA SER A 15 7.84 26.41 7.54
C SER A 15 8.78 25.23 7.73
N VAL A 16 8.25 24.02 7.49
CA VAL A 16 9.01 22.76 7.52
C VAL A 16 8.83 22.06 6.20
N ASN A 17 9.96 21.70 5.59
CA ASN A 17 10.06 20.90 4.39
C ASN A 17 10.74 19.57 4.73
N VAL A 18 10.27 18.51 4.07
CA VAL A 18 10.86 17.17 4.16
C VAL A 18 11.04 16.71 2.72
N GLU A 19 12.24 16.25 2.38
CA GLU A 19 12.61 15.90 1.01
C GLU A 19 11.79 14.70 0.51
N ALA A 20 11.77 13.62 1.30
CA ALA A 20 10.94 12.44 1.06
C ALA A 20 9.87 12.33 2.17
N ARG A 21 8.59 12.40 1.78
CA ARG A 21 7.48 12.19 2.73
C ARG A 21 7.15 10.73 2.95
N ASP A 22 7.50 9.89 1.98
CA ASP A 22 7.13 8.49 1.89
C ASP A 22 8.42 7.68 2.06
N ILE A 23 8.55 7.01 3.20
CA ILE A 23 9.78 6.31 3.59
C ILE A 23 9.47 4.84 3.74
N TYR A 24 10.13 4.01 2.93
CA TYR A 24 9.94 2.57 2.93
C TYR A 24 10.76 1.90 4.03
N LEU A 25 10.10 1.03 4.79
CA LEU A 25 10.68 0.22 5.86
C LEU A 25 10.77 -1.23 5.41
N PHE A 26 11.93 -1.85 5.63
CA PHE A 26 12.22 -3.23 5.22
C PHE A 26 12.68 -4.05 6.44
N PRO A 27 11.75 -4.56 7.27
CA PRO A 27 12.10 -5.28 8.49
C PRO A 27 12.99 -6.52 8.25
N SER A 28 12.86 -7.15 7.07
CA SER A 28 13.63 -8.33 6.62
C SER A 28 15.14 -8.06 6.48
N ARG A 29 15.57 -6.80 6.33
CA ARG A 29 17.00 -6.45 6.32
C ARG A 29 17.68 -6.74 7.66
N LYS A 30 16.95 -6.57 8.78
CA LYS A 30 17.51 -6.76 10.12
C LYS A 30 17.77 -8.23 10.42
N THR A 31 16.83 -9.10 10.07
CA THR A 31 16.96 -10.55 10.29
C THR A 31 18.10 -11.13 9.45
N SER A 32 18.28 -10.66 8.22
CA SER A 32 19.38 -11.12 7.35
C SER A 32 20.75 -10.68 7.88
N ALA A 33 20.87 -9.44 8.37
CA ALA A 33 22.11 -8.93 8.96
C ALA A 33 22.48 -9.70 10.24
N GLU A 34 21.51 -9.93 11.13
CA GLU A 34 21.74 -10.69 12.37
C GLU A 34 22.11 -12.16 12.10
N ALA A 35 21.46 -12.82 11.13
CA ALA A 35 21.78 -14.19 10.75
C ALA A 35 23.21 -14.34 10.19
N SER A 36 23.67 -13.37 9.38
CA SER A 36 25.02 -13.40 8.81
C SER A 36 26.13 -13.25 9.88
N LEU A 37 25.87 -12.50 10.95
CA LEU A 37 26.82 -12.31 12.05
C LEU A 37 26.92 -13.57 12.93
N THR A 38 25.83 -14.32 13.08
CA THR A 38 25.84 -15.59 13.82
C THR A 38 26.60 -16.70 13.09
N ASP A 39 26.52 -16.76 11.75
CA ASP A 39 27.25 -17.78 10.96
C ASP A 39 28.77 -17.57 10.94
N LEU A 40 29.23 -16.34 11.17
CA LEU A 40 30.67 -16.04 11.30
C LEU A 40 31.26 -16.36 12.68
N GLY A 41 30.49 -16.95 13.61
CA GLY A 41 30.99 -17.39 14.90
C GLY A 41 31.46 -16.27 15.83
N LEU A 42 31.10 -15.01 15.54
CA LEU A 42 31.49 -13.83 16.32
C LEU A 42 30.54 -13.52 17.50
N ALA A 43 29.77 -14.52 17.95
CA ALA A 43 28.90 -14.35 19.10
C ALA A 43 29.69 -14.45 20.42
N SER A 44 29.76 -13.31 21.12
CA SER A 44 30.10 -13.13 22.54
C SER A 44 31.58 -12.94 22.92
N SER A 45 31.98 -11.68 23.07
CA SER A 45 32.35 -11.13 24.39
C SER A 45 32.40 -9.60 24.33
N SER A 46 31.68 -8.97 25.25
CA SER A 46 31.81 -7.57 25.70
C SER A 46 32.70 -6.63 24.87
N ALA A 47 32.11 -5.91 23.92
CA ALA A 47 32.71 -4.70 23.36
C ALA A 47 31.68 -3.58 23.39
N ALA A 48 31.61 -2.90 24.53
CA ALA A 48 31.05 -1.56 24.59
C ALA A 48 31.99 -0.62 23.84
N SER A 49 31.41 0.38 23.15
CA SER A 49 32.06 1.57 22.59
C SER A 49 32.90 1.45 21.30
N THR A 50 32.27 1.09 20.17
CA THR A 50 32.61 1.65 18.83
C THR A 50 31.52 1.41 17.75
N SER A 51 30.28 1.10 18.12
CA SER A 51 29.21 0.62 17.21
C SER A 51 28.44 1.70 16.44
N SER A 52 28.83 2.97 16.45
CA SER A 52 28.00 4.04 15.87
C SER A 52 28.11 4.18 14.34
N ALA A 53 29.16 3.63 13.70
CA ALA A 53 29.36 3.80 12.26
C ALA A 53 28.71 2.70 11.40
N THR A 54 28.64 1.46 11.90
CA THR A 54 28.06 0.31 11.15
C THR A 54 26.55 0.16 11.33
N ASN A 55 25.96 0.79 12.35
CA ASN A 55 24.51 0.78 12.59
C ASN A 55 23.72 1.62 11.56
N ASN A 56 24.38 2.52 10.83
CA ASN A 56 23.72 3.44 9.90
C ASN A 56 23.21 2.77 8.62
N LEU A 57 23.73 1.59 8.25
CA LEU A 57 23.30 0.86 7.06
C LEU A 57 21.88 0.26 7.20
N ASN A 58 21.39 0.10 8.43
CA ASN A 58 20.08 -0.50 8.73
C ASN A 58 18.99 0.54 9.07
N SER A 59 19.25 1.82 8.80
CA SER A 59 18.29 2.89 9.07
C SER A 59 17.91 3.61 7.78
N ALA A 60 16.63 3.88 7.62
CA ALA A 60 16.15 4.87 6.67
C ALA A 60 16.52 6.29 7.18
N ILE A 61 16.86 7.19 6.26
CA ILE A 61 17.26 8.56 6.59
C ILE A 61 16.16 9.53 6.14
N ILE A 62 15.76 10.43 7.03
CA ILE A 62 14.81 11.51 6.74
C ILE A 62 15.58 12.82 6.69
N TYR A 63 15.66 13.41 5.49
CA TYR A 63 16.19 14.76 5.33
C TYR A 63 15.06 15.78 5.51
N ALA A 64 15.22 16.64 6.50
CA ALA A 64 14.27 17.70 6.81
C ALA A 64 14.96 19.04 6.91
N SER A 65 14.25 20.09 6.47
CA SER A 65 14.69 21.46 6.60
C SER A 65 13.59 22.34 7.18
N CYS A 66 13.95 23.34 7.97
CA CYS A 66 13.02 24.39 8.36
C CYS A 66 13.49 25.73 7.83
N GLU A 67 12.54 26.54 7.38
CA GLU A 67 12.79 27.88 6.86
C GLU A 67 12.10 28.90 7.77
N LEU A 68 12.87 29.90 8.21
CA LEU A 68 12.39 31.00 9.02
C LEU A 68 12.48 32.29 8.19
N THR A 69 11.33 32.85 7.85
CA THR A 69 11.22 34.10 7.08
C THR A 69 10.94 35.27 8.01
N VAL A 70 11.82 36.27 7.95
CA VAL A 70 11.73 37.47 8.78
C VAL A 70 10.92 38.55 8.05
N PRO A 71 9.87 39.11 8.67
CA PRO A 71 9.05 40.13 8.03
C PRO A 71 9.85 41.42 7.76
N PRO A 72 9.42 42.24 6.79
CA PRO A 72 9.99 43.58 6.59
C PRO A 72 9.81 44.47 7.83
N LEU A 73 10.66 45.48 8.00
CA LEU A 73 10.41 46.54 8.98
C LEU A 73 9.19 47.35 8.56
N ASP A 74 8.16 47.38 9.40
CA ASP A 74 7.11 48.36 9.27
C ASP A 74 7.67 49.75 9.64
N ALA A 75 7.83 50.62 8.64
CA ALA A 75 8.32 51.99 8.83
C ALA A 75 7.49 52.82 9.84
N ARG A 76 6.23 52.40 10.11
CA ARG A 76 5.31 53.07 11.03
C ARG A 76 5.53 52.73 12.51
N THR A 77 6.13 51.59 12.83
CA THR A 77 6.40 51.20 14.23
C THR A 77 7.81 51.60 14.69
N ALA A 78 8.68 52.01 13.76
CA ALA A 78 10.01 52.52 14.04
C ALA A 78 10.03 53.93 14.67
N SER A 79 8.92 54.69 14.60
CA SER A 79 8.88 56.10 15.00
C SER A 79 8.41 56.36 16.44
N SER A 80 7.89 55.37 17.18
CA SER A 80 7.22 55.61 18.47
C SER A 80 7.58 54.67 19.62
N SER A 81 8.45 53.68 19.42
CA SER A 81 8.88 52.78 20.50
C SER A 81 10.40 52.71 20.61
N SER A 82 10.91 52.69 21.84
CA SER A 82 12.34 52.59 22.13
C SER A 82 13.00 51.46 21.34
N SER A 83 14.04 51.80 20.59
CA SER A 83 14.76 50.91 19.65
C SER A 83 15.18 49.57 20.27
N SER A 84 15.46 49.55 21.57
CA SER A 84 15.88 48.35 22.31
C SER A 84 14.76 47.31 22.50
N ALA A 85 13.51 47.74 22.68
CA ALA A 85 12.37 46.84 22.91
C ALA A 85 11.95 46.10 21.63
N GLN A 86 12.12 46.73 20.46
CA GLN A 86 11.88 46.09 19.16
C GLN A 86 13.05 45.20 18.73
N GLN A 87 14.30 45.56 19.04
CA GLN A 87 15.47 44.70 18.82
C GLN A 87 15.38 43.39 19.62
N GLY A 88 14.91 43.44 20.88
CA GLY A 88 14.75 42.23 21.70
C GLY A 88 13.78 41.20 21.11
N ARG A 89 12.75 41.63 20.36
CA ARG A 89 11.74 40.74 19.75
C ARG A 89 12.22 39.96 18.53
N ARG A 90 13.41 40.28 18.01
CA ARG A 90 13.99 39.62 16.83
C ARG A 90 15.11 38.65 17.15
N ARG A 91 15.46 38.55 18.43
CA ARG A 91 16.45 37.58 18.87
C ARG A 91 15.75 36.24 19.00
N LEU A 92 16.11 35.32 18.11
CA LEU A 92 15.80 33.92 18.27
C LEU A 92 16.43 33.46 19.59
N LYS A 93 15.74 32.65 20.38
CA LYS A 93 16.22 32.05 21.63
C LYS A 93 16.65 30.61 21.38
N SER A 94 15.80 29.86 20.68
CA SER A 94 16.06 28.48 20.30
C SER A 94 15.32 28.14 19.02
N LEU A 95 15.92 27.24 18.24
CA LEU A 95 15.30 26.59 17.11
C LEU A 95 15.56 25.09 17.23
N THR A 96 14.49 24.32 17.22
CA THR A 96 14.56 22.86 17.33
C THR A 96 13.82 22.23 16.18
N LEU A 97 14.35 21.13 15.65
CA LEU A 97 13.65 20.25 14.72
C LEU A 97 13.51 18.88 15.36
N SER A 98 12.28 18.38 15.46
CA SER A 98 11.98 17.11 16.13
C SER A 98 11.25 16.15 15.21
N LEU A 99 11.65 14.88 15.17
CA LEU A 99 10.87 13.78 14.61
C LEU A 99 10.05 13.15 15.73
N VAL A 100 8.73 13.33 15.66
CA VAL A 100 7.79 12.91 16.71
C VAL A 100 6.80 11.90 16.14
N GLY A 101 6.76 10.71 16.73
CA GLY A 101 5.80 9.66 16.43
C GLY A 101 4.80 9.49 17.58
N ARG A 102 3.51 9.55 17.29
CA ARG A 102 2.45 9.34 18.27
C ARG A 102 1.53 8.22 17.84
N GLU A 103 1.35 7.27 18.74
CA GLU A 103 0.47 6.13 18.57
C GLU A 103 -0.65 6.17 19.59
N THR A 104 -1.86 5.88 19.14
CA THR A 104 -3.04 5.68 19.99
C THR A 104 -3.66 4.34 19.66
N ILE A 105 -4.05 3.56 20.68
CA ILE A 105 -4.64 2.22 20.53
C ILE A 105 -5.89 2.14 21.41
N ALA A 106 -6.98 1.65 20.86
CA ALA A 106 -8.25 1.38 21.51
C ALA A 106 -8.57 -0.11 21.39
N PHE A 107 -8.50 -0.82 22.50
CA PHE A 107 -8.72 -2.26 22.58
C PHE A 107 -10.23 -2.58 22.63
N PRO A 108 -10.67 -3.71 22.04
CA PRO A 108 -12.04 -4.22 22.18
C PRO A 108 -12.51 -4.35 23.64
N SER A 109 -11.60 -4.65 24.57
CA SER A 109 -11.86 -4.66 26.02
C SER A 109 -12.25 -3.29 26.61
N GLY A 110 -12.14 -2.20 25.85
CA GLY A 110 -12.39 -0.83 26.29
C GLY A 110 -11.15 -0.12 26.83
N ARG A 111 -10.00 -0.78 26.89
CA ARG A 111 -8.72 -0.16 27.27
C ARG A 111 -8.25 0.80 26.19
N TYR A 112 -7.64 1.90 26.60
CA TYR A 112 -7.05 2.90 25.70
C TYR A 112 -5.59 3.16 26.08
N GLU A 113 -4.73 3.27 25.06
CA GLU A 113 -3.31 3.58 25.21
C GLU A 113 -2.90 4.70 24.27
N GLN A 114 -1.99 5.54 24.77
CA GLN A 114 -1.27 6.52 23.98
C GLN A 114 0.21 6.36 24.26
N ASN A 115 1.01 6.24 23.21
CA ASN A 115 2.43 5.98 23.28
C ASN A 115 3.18 6.88 22.31
N ASP A 116 4.41 7.23 22.64
CA ASP A 116 5.32 7.88 21.72
C ASP A 116 6.16 6.80 21.03
N THR A 117 6.11 6.75 19.70
CA THR A 117 6.82 5.77 18.87
C THR A 117 8.18 6.28 18.41
N HIS A 118 8.32 7.60 18.32
CA HIS A 118 9.57 8.31 18.06
C HIS A 118 9.59 9.62 18.84
N ASP A 119 10.73 9.95 19.43
CA ASP A 119 11.00 11.27 20.00
C ASP A 119 12.50 11.57 19.84
N GLU A 120 12.87 12.09 18.67
CA GLU A 120 14.21 12.58 18.40
C GLU A 120 14.15 14.10 18.20
N THR A 121 14.90 14.85 19.00
CA THR A 121 14.97 16.32 18.89
C THR A 121 16.40 16.76 18.62
N ALA A 122 16.58 17.47 17.52
CA ALA A 122 17.83 18.11 17.16
C ALA A 122 17.76 19.61 17.49
N ASN A 123 18.73 20.08 18.28
CA ASN A 123 18.96 21.50 18.51
C ASN A 123 20.02 21.99 17.53
N PHE A 124 19.81 23.18 16.97
CA PHE A 124 20.76 23.80 16.02
C PHE A 124 21.85 24.60 16.73
N ASP A 125 22.33 24.17 17.90
CA ASP A 125 23.11 25.03 18.81
C ASP A 125 24.34 25.68 18.15
N GLU A 126 25.08 24.96 17.30
CA GLU A 126 26.28 25.49 16.63
C GLU A 126 25.98 26.50 15.51
N SER A 127 25.01 26.20 14.63
CA SER A 127 24.62 27.08 13.53
C SER A 127 23.77 28.26 14.01
N LEU A 128 23.00 28.07 15.10
CA LEU A 128 22.34 29.17 15.80
C LEU A 128 23.36 30.02 16.54
N ALA A 129 24.43 29.48 17.15
CA ALA A 129 25.35 30.28 17.98
C ALA A 129 25.89 31.52 17.25
N GLN A 130 26.22 31.40 15.96
CA GLN A 130 26.66 32.56 15.15
C GLN A 130 25.53 33.57 14.90
N LEU A 131 24.32 33.08 14.58
CA LEU A 131 23.12 33.92 14.40
C LEU A 131 22.63 34.56 15.71
N LEU A 132 22.81 33.88 16.84
CA LEU A 132 22.45 34.32 18.18
C LEU A 132 23.46 35.33 18.74
N ALA A 133 24.74 35.23 18.32
CA ALA A 133 25.81 36.12 18.72
C ALA A 133 25.75 37.49 18.03
N ASP A 134 25.02 37.62 16.91
CA ASP A 134 24.83 38.93 16.27
C ASP A 134 23.98 39.85 17.17
N PRO A 135 24.53 40.98 17.66
CA PRO A 135 23.77 41.94 18.46
C PRO A 135 22.59 42.55 17.69
N ASN A 136 22.62 42.53 16.36
CA ASN A 136 21.55 43.06 15.51
C ASN A 136 20.40 42.06 15.30
N GLY A 137 20.58 40.79 15.67
CA GLY A 137 19.58 39.73 15.54
C GLY A 137 19.28 39.35 14.09
N LEU A 138 18.11 38.78 13.84
CA LEU A 138 17.72 38.33 12.49
C LEU A 138 17.44 39.50 11.55
N GLU A 139 17.99 39.44 10.34
CA GLU A 139 17.85 40.50 9.35
C GLU A 139 16.45 40.50 8.70
N PRO A 140 15.81 41.67 8.55
CA PRO A 140 14.50 41.79 7.91
C PRO A 140 14.52 41.34 6.45
N ARG A 141 13.43 40.70 5.99
CA ARG A 141 13.27 40.20 4.61
C ARG A 141 14.26 39.11 4.21
N LYS A 142 15.03 38.56 5.16
CA LYS A 142 15.83 37.36 4.93
C LYS A 142 15.07 36.11 5.33
N THR A 143 15.37 35.03 4.61
CA THR A 143 14.92 33.68 4.92
C THR A 143 16.14 32.86 5.32
N TYR A 144 16.06 32.23 6.48
CA TYR A 144 17.12 31.37 7.01
C TYR A 144 16.67 29.91 6.89
N ARG A 145 17.54 29.06 6.35
CA ARG A 145 17.28 27.63 6.17
C ARG A 145 18.19 26.81 7.07
N PHE A 146 17.62 25.85 7.77
CA PHE A 146 18.33 24.93 8.66
C PHE A 146 17.97 23.51 8.27
N GLU A 147 18.96 22.62 8.19
CA GLU A 147 18.79 21.27 7.68
C GLU A 147 19.27 20.24 8.69
N ARG A 148 18.58 19.11 8.77
CA ARG A 148 18.90 18.01 9.66
C ARG A 148 18.43 16.68 9.07
N SER A 149 19.20 15.64 9.32
CA SER A 149 18.81 14.26 9.08
C SER A 149 18.34 13.57 10.37
N PHE A 150 17.32 12.73 10.25
CA PHE A 150 16.86 11.80 11.29
C PHE A 150 17.05 10.36 10.81
N PHE A 151 17.38 9.46 11.73
CA PHE A 151 17.58 8.04 11.42
C PHE A 151 16.40 7.23 11.95
N VAL A 152 15.82 6.38 11.10
CA VAL A 152 14.64 5.56 11.42
C VAL A 152 14.98 4.09 11.18
N ASP A 153 14.89 3.27 12.23
CA ASP A 153 15.08 1.82 12.11
C ASP A 153 14.05 1.23 11.12
N HIS A 154 14.47 0.32 10.24
CA HIS A 154 13.54 -0.41 9.36
C HIS A 154 12.49 -1.24 10.12
N CYS A 155 12.70 -1.53 11.40
CA CYS A 155 11.70 -2.14 12.27
C CYS A 155 10.77 -1.12 12.96
N SER A 156 10.86 0.17 12.65
CA SER A 156 10.02 1.21 13.26
C SER A 156 8.53 0.97 13.01
N ALA A 157 7.67 1.55 13.85
CA ALA A 157 6.23 1.42 13.67
C ALA A 157 5.78 2.20 12.42
N PRO A 158 5.15 1.55 11.42
CA PRO A 158 4.73 2.22 10.20
C PRO A 158 3.55 3.16 10.45
N TYR A 159 3.25 4.02 9.48
CA TYR A 159 2.02 4.82 9.48
C TYR A 159 0.81 3.89 9.49
N GLN A 160 -0.11 4.13 10.43
CA GLN A 160 -1.31 3.32 10.59
C GLN A 160 -2.50 4.20 10.94
N ARG A 161 -3.67 3.82 10.43
CA ARG A 161 -4.95 4.44 10.74
C ARG A 161 -6.01 3.37 10.73
N SER A 162 -6.87 3.33 11.74
CA SER A 162 -8.02 2.43 11.81
C SER A 162 -9.01 2.90 12.88
N LYS A 163 -10.15 2.22 13.02
CA LYS A 163 -11.09 2.46 14.12
C LYS A 163 -10.52 2.08 15.49
N PHE A 164 -9.45 1.28 15.53
CA PHE A 164 -8.77 0.86 16.76
C PHE A 164 -7.60 1.75 17.14
N GLY A 165 -7.28 2.77 16.34
CA GLY A 165 -6.13 3.60 16.63
C GLY A 165 -5.42 4.13 15.40
N ARG A 166 -4.32 4.82 15.65
CA ARG A 166 -3.46 5.41 14.61
C ARG A 166 -2.03 5.53 15.12
N ASN A 167 -1.08 5.45 14.20
CA ASN A 167 0.31 5.83 14.41
C ASN A 167 0.66 6.90 13.38
N VAL A 168 1.00 8.11 13.85
CA VAL A 168 1.29 9.26 13.00
C VAL A 168 2.66 9.80 13.35
N ILE A 169 3.49 10.00 12.33
CA ILE A 169 4.83 10.54 12.46
C ILE A 169 4.89 11.90 11.78
N LYS A 170 5.54 12.86 12.43
CA LYS A 170 5.69 14.22 11.94
C LYS A 170 7.02 14.83 12.31
N VAL A 171 7.53 15.67 11.44
CA VAL A 171 8.63 16.59 11.73
C VAL A 171 8.04 17.89 12.26
N VAL A 172 8.53 18.38 13.39
CA VAL A 172 8.05 19.59 14.06
C VAL A 172 9.21 20.55 14.23
N ALA A 173 9.13 21.73 13.63
CA ALA A 173 10.02 22.84 13.92
C ALA A 173 9.41 23.75 14.99
N LYS A 174 10.20 24.13 15.98
CA LYS A 174 9.82 25.13 16.98
C LYS A 174 10.87 26.22 17.05
N ALA A 175 10.44 27.46 16.78
CA ALA A 175 11.28 28.65 16.90
C ALA A 175 10.77 29.50 18.07
N THR A 176 11.59 29.65 19.12
CA THR A 176 11.25 30.45 20.30
C THR A 176 12.00 31.77 20.24
N PHE A 177 11.34 32.90 20.45
CA PHE A 177 11.97 34.23 20.43
C PHE A 177 12.07 34.83 21.84
N HIS A 178 13.04 35.73 22.04
CA HIS A 178 13.18 36.51 23.26
C HIS A 178 12.04 37.54 23.40
N GLY A 179 11.55 37.76 24.63
CA GLY A 179 10.52 38.75 24.96
C GLY A 179 9.79 38.43 26.27
N LEU A 180 9.07 39.42 26.82
CA LEU A 180 8.26 39.29 28.05
C LEU A 180 7.17 38.21 27.95
N PHE A 181 6.73 37.90 26.73
CA PHE A 181 5.92 36.74 26.40
C PHE A 181 6.65 36.00 25.26
N ALA A 182 7.41 34.96 25.60
CA ALA A 182 8.16 34.18 24.62
C ALA A 182 7.19 33.59 23.58
N LYS A 183 7.12 34.22 22.41
CA LYS A 183 6.32 33.73 21.29
C LYS A 183 7.06 32.54 20.70
N THR A 184 6.40 31.39 20.66
CA THR A 184 6.91 30.19 19.99
C THR A 184 6.14 30.01 18.69
N LEU A 185 6.85 29.97 17.57
CA LEU A 185 6.29 29.54 16.30
C LEU A 185 6.47 28.03 16.20
N THR A 186 5.43 27.34 15.74
CA THR A 186 5.48 25.90 15.50
C THR A 186 5.01 25.65 14.08
N ALA A 187 5.78 24.87 13.34
CA ALA A 187 5.43 24.37 12.03
C ALA A 187 5.62 22.86 12.02
N GLU A 188 4.74 22.13 11.35
CA GLU A 188 4.78 20.67 11.32
C GLU A 188 4.53 20.11 9.93
N LYS A 189 5.14 18.95 9.66
CA LYS A 189 4.96 18.21 8.42
C LYS A 189 4.82 16.73 8.71
N ARG A 190 3.76 16.11 8.18
CA ARG A 190 3.55 14.65 8.30
C ARG A 190 4.55 13.89 7.41
N VAL A 191 4.97 12.75 7.92
CA VAL A 191 5.84 11.79 7.24
C VAL A 191 5.17 10.41 7.35
N TYR A 192 5.18 9.66 6.26
CA TYR A 192 4.56 8.34 6.15
C TYR A 192 5.66 7.29 6.10
N LEU A 193 5.77 6.53 7.18
CA LEU A 193 6.57 5.31 7.18
C LEU A 193 5.73 4.18 6.57
N ILE A 194 6.18 3.64 5.45
CA ILE A 194 5.47 2.64 4.66
C ILE A 194 6.14 1.31 4.89
N ASP A 195 5.34 0.32 5.20
CA ASP A 195 5.80 -1.02 5.51
C ASP A 195 5.89 -1.86 4.22
N CYS A 196 7.05 -2.48 3.99
CA CYS A 196 7.32 -3.34 2.84
C CYS A 196 7.82 -4.70 3.33
N GLU A 197 7.25 -5.78 2.77
CA GLU A 197 7.64 -7.14 3.14
C GLU A 197 8.97 -7.54 2.50
N GLU A 198 9.13 -7.23 1.22
CA GLU A 198 10.31 -7.55 0.43
C GLU A 198 11.10 -6.29 0.08
N ASP A 199 12.42 -6.45 -0.05
CA ASP A 199 13.36 -5.38 -0.39
C ASP A 199 13.88 -5.49 -1.84
N THR A 200 13.37 -6.46 -2.59
CA THR A 200 13.73 -6.76 -3.99
C THR A 200 13.06 -5.78 -4.96
N GLY A 201 13.37 -4.48 -4.83
CA GLY A 201 13.07 -3.45 -5.83
C GLY A 201 11.60 -3.37 -6.27
N ASN A 202 11.36 -3.37 -7.60
CA ASN A 202 10.03 -3.20 -8.19
C ASN A 202 9.05 -4.35 -7.90
N GLU A 203 9.52 -5.47 -7.33
CA GLU A 203 8.67 -6.63 -7.01
C GLU A 203 7.82 -6.43 -5.74
N MET A 204 8.10 -5.37 -4.95
CA MET A 204 7.38 -5.06 -3.71
C MET A 204 5.85 -5.03 -3.82
N LEU A 205 5.33 -4.65 -4.98
CA LEU A 205 3.89 -4.55 -5.23
C LEU A 205 3.42 -5.54 -6.30
N TRP A 206 4.30 -6.37 -6.85
CA TRP A 206 3.89 -7.42 -7.75
C TRP A 206 3.22 -8.54 -6.96
N TYR A 207 2.10 -9.03 -7.47
CA TYR A 207 1.38 -10.13 -6.87
C TYR A 207 0.95 -11.13 -7.93
N GLU A 208 1.37 -12.37 -7.77
CA GLU A 208 0.92 -13.48 -8.59
C GLU A 208 0.65 -14.69 -7.70
N ARG A 209 -0.53 -15.29 -7.87
CA ARG A 209 -0.92 -16.49 -7.18
C ARG A 209 -1.74 -17.40 -8.09
N THR A 210 -1.21 -18.59 -8.33
CA THR A 210 -1.94 -19.66 -9.03
C THR A 210 -2.21 -20.82 -8.06
N ILE A 211 -3.46 -21.26 -7.99
CA ILE A 211 -3.93 -22.36 -7.15
C ILE A 211 -4.62 -23.38 -8.04
N ALA A 212 -4.01 -24.54 -8.22
CA ALA A 212 -4.63 -25.69 -8.90
C ALA A 212 -4.95 -26.77 -7.86
N ARG A 213 -6.22 -27.16 -7.76
CA ARG A 213 -6.69 -28.17 -6.79
C ARG A 213 -7.86 -28.97 -7.35
N ASP A 214 -8.17 -30.06 -6.67
CA ASP A 214 -9.38 -30.85 -6.91
C ASP A 214 -10.35 -30.69 -5.73
N SER A 215 -11.65 -30.73 -6.03
CA SER A 215 -12.73 -30.64 -5.07
C SER A 215 -13.81 -31.63 -5.46
N ASP A 216 -14.22 -32.47 -4.51
CA ASP A 216 -15.29 -33.46 -4.70
C ASP A 216 -16.58 -32.85 -5.25
N SER A 217 -16.81 -31.56 -4.97
CA SER A 217 -18.08 -30.89 -5.19
C SER A 217 -18.19 -30.19 -6.55
N ILE A 218 -17.07 -29.75 -7.13
CA ILE A 218 -17.03 -28.98 -8.39
C ILE A 218 -16.02 -29.55 -9.41
N GLY A 219 -15.24 -30.57 -9.03
CA GLY A 219 -14.15 -31.13 -9.79
C GLY A 219 -12.85 -30.32 -9.73
N PRO A 220 -11.88 -30.64 -10.61
CA PRO A 220 -10.59 -29.97 -10.66
C PRO A 220 -10.71 -28.55 -11.20
N TYR A 221 -10.03 -27.62 -10.52
CA TYR A 221 -10.08 -26.19 -10.83
C TYR A 221 -8.71 -25.53 -10.75
N VAL A 222 -8.58 -24.42 -11.46
CA VAL A 222 -7.43 -23.50 -11.40
C VAL A 222 -7.95 -22.10 -11.11
N LEU A 223 -7.33 -21.45 -10.13
CA LEU A 223 -7.55 -20.05 -9.77
C LEU A 223 -6.25 -19.29 -9.97
N ASP A 224 -6.31 -18.20 -10.72
CA ASP A 224 -5.19 -17.31 -11.00
C ASP A 224 -5.51 -15.90 -10.51
N ALA A 225 -4.60 -15.29 -9.77
CA ALA A 225 -4.76 -13.95 -9.21
C ALA A 225 -3.48 -13.16 -9.48
N ARG A 226 -3.58 -12.07 -10.25
CA ARG A 226 -2.42 -11.28 -10.73
C ARG A 226 -2.62 -9.79 -10.58
N SER A 227 -1.57 -9.09 -10.16
CA SER A 227 -1.52 -7.63 -10.10
C SER A 227 -0.08 -7.14 -10.20
N ASN A 228 0.14 -6.08 -10.98
CA ASN A 228 1.44 -5.42 -11.05
C ASN A 228 1.64 -4.42 -9.88
N ILE A 229 0.52 -3.93 -9.31
CA ILE A 229 0.47 -2.95 -8.23
C ILE A 229 -0.60 -3.40 -7.24
N PHE A 230 -0.22 -4.32 -6.37
CA PHE A 230 -1.08 -4.97 -5.39
C PHE A 230 -1.17 -4.18 -4.10
N THR A 231 -1.88 -3.05 -4.18
CA THR A 231 -2.12 -2.14 -3.05
C THR A 231 -3.60 -2.06 -2.71
N VAL A 232 -3.89 -1.51 -1.52
CA VAL A 232 -5.24 -1.09 -1.16
C VAL A 232 -5.79 -0.15 -2.24
N GLY A 233 -7.00 -0.39 -2.72
CA GLY A 233 -7.60 0.35 -3.84
C GLY A 233 -6.99 0.07 -5.22
N GLY A 234 -5.98 -0.79 -5.31
CA GLY A 234 -5.35 -1.24 -6.56
C GLY A 234 -6.22 -2.23 -7.33
N TYR A 235 -5.70 -2.75 -8.45
CA TYR A 235 -6.43 -3.68 -9.31
C TYR A 235 -5.90 -5.10 -9.15
N LEU A 236 -6.79 -6.08 -9.22
CA LEU A 236 -6.50 -7.50 -9.21
C LEU A 236 -7.20 -8.16 -10.38
N ARG A 237 -6.46 -8.89 -11.21
CA ARG A 237 -7.02 -9.76 -12.23
C ARG A 237 -7.25 -11.14 -11.63
N LEU A 238 -8.49 -11.61 -11.65
CA LEU A 238 -8.92 -12.91 -11.13
C LEU A 238 -9.40 -13.78 -12.28
N GLY A 239 -8.67 -14.86 -12.56
CA GLY A 239 -9.06 -15.92 -13.46
C GLY A 239 -9.50 -17.16 -12.68
N PHE A 240 -10.61 -17.77 -13.08
CA PHE A 240 -11.04 -19.05 -12.51
C PHE A 240 -11.47 -19.99 -13.64
N GLU A 241 -10.98 -21.22 -13.59
CA GLU A 241 -11.19 -22.24 -14.61
C GLU A 241 -11.56 -23.59 -13.96
N LEU A 242 -12.72 -24.14 -14.32
CA LEU A 242 -13.08 -25.53 -14.04
C LEU A 242 -12.58 -26.40 -15.19
N LEU A 243 -11.63 -27.28 -14.92
CA LEU A 243 -10.99 -28.12 -15.94
C LEU A 243 -11.91 -29.26 -16.38
N SER A 244 -12.69 -29.81 -15.45
CA SER A 244 -13.64 -30.88 -15.72
C SER A 244 -14.91 -30.67 -14.88
N PRO A 245 -15.78 -29.72 -15.26
CA PRO A 245 -17.00 -29.45 -14.51
C PRO A 245 -17.95 -30.66 -14.58
N PRO A 246 -18.59 -31.07 -13.48
CA PRO A 246 -19.65 -32.08 -13.50
C PRO A 246 -20.76 -31.69 -14.49
N ALA A 247 -21.29 -32.65 -15.26
CA ALA A 247 -22.22 -32.40 -16.37
C ALA A 247 -23.50 -31.62 -16.00
N LYS A 248 -23.90 -31.67 -14.73
CA LYS A 248 -25.09 -30.97 -14.21
C LYS A 248 -24.77 -29.68 -13.45
N LEU A 249 -23.49 -29.35 -13.27
CA LEU A 249 -23.06 -28.17 -12.55
C LEU A 249 -23.41 -26.90 -13.33
N ARG A 250 -24.10 -25.98 -12.67
CA ARG A 250 -24.40 -24.65 -13.21
C ARG A 250 -24.02 -23.60 -12.18
N THR A 251 -23.17 -22.67 -12.57
CA THR A 251 -22.78 -21.56 -11.71
C THR A 251 -23.86 -20.49 -11.65
N VAL A 252 -24.15 -20.05 -10.43
CA VAL A 252 -25.17 -19.05 -10.13
C VAL A 252 -24.53 -17.69 -9.86
N ALA A 253 -23.46 -17.66 -9.06
CA ALA A 253 -22.75 -16.42 -8.76
C ALA A 253 -21.31 -16.71 -8.34
N CYS A 254 -20.43 -15.75 -8.56
CA CYS A 254 -19.05 -15.78 -8.08
C CYS A 254 -18.78 -14.49 -7.31
N ARG A 255 -18.28 -14.60 -6.08
CA ARG A 255 -17.99 -13.45 -5.22
C ARG A 255 -16.58 -13.55 -4.68
N ALA A 256 -15.91 -12.40 -4.57
CA ALA A 256 -14.61 -12.33 -3.92
C ALA A 256 -14.62 -11.32 -2.77
N TYR A 257 -13.88 -11.67 -1.71
CA TYR A 257 -13.81 -10.92 -0.46
C TYR A 257 -12.36 -10.77 -0.01
N VAL A 258 -12.04 -9.61 0.55
CA VAL A 258 -10.86 -9.45 1.40
C VAL A 258 -11.32 -9.69 2.83
N VAL A 259 -10.69 -10.65 3.50
CA VAL A 259 -10.86 -10.88 4.93
C VAL A 259 -9.65 -10.30 5.65
N GLN A 260 -9.90 -9.25 6.42
CA GLN A 260 -8.90 -8.53 7.21
C GLN A 260 -9.00 -8.99 8.67
N ARG A 261 -7.89 -9.51 9.20
CA ARG A 261 -7.70 -9.76 10.63
C ARG A 261 -6.89 -8.61 11.22
N CYS A 262 -7.26 -8.20 12.44
CA CYS A 262 -6.55 -7.15 13.15
C CYS A 262 -6.15 -7.64 14.53
N THR A 263 -4.88 -7.46 14.86
CA THR A 263 -4.31 -7.83 16.16
C THR A 263 -3.71 -6.60 16.81
N LEU A 264 -4.10 -6.31 18.05
CA LEU A 264 -3.66 -5.15 18.81
C LEU A 264 -2.71 -5.59 19.91
N ARG A 265 -1.53 -4.98 19.99
CA ARG A 265 -0.51 -5.26 21.02
C ARG A 265 -0.34 -4.04 21.93
N SER A 266 -0.45 -4.26 23.24
CA SER A 266 -0.15 -3.23 24.24
C SER A 266 1.33 -2.92 24.27
N ARG A 267 1.69 -1.64 24.29
CA ARG A 267 3.08 -1.22 24.52
C ARG A 267 3.42 -1.08 26.01
N ARG A 268 2.40 -0.84 26.84
CA ARG A 268 2.58 -0.61 28.28
C ARG A 268 2.58 -1.89 29.10
N SER A 269 1.91 -2.94 28.60
CA SER A 269 1.82 -4.19 29.34
C SER A 269 3.13 -4.96 29.29
N LYS A 270 3.76 -5.16 30.46
CA LYS A 270 4.97 -5.99 30.59
C LYS A 270 4.77 -7.42 30.12
N SER A 271 3.53 -7.92 30.16
CA SER A 271 3.16 -9.26 29.70
C SER A 271 2.99 -9.39 28.18
N GLY A 272 3.10 -8.30 27.41
CA GLY A 272 2.83 -8.32 25.98
C GLY A 272 1.36 -8.60 25.67
N HIS A 273 0.44 -7.98 26.41
CA HIS A 273 -1.01 -8.14 26.22
C HIS A 273 -1.40 -7.89 24.76
N THR A 274 -2.13 -8.84 24.18
CA THR A 274 -2.59 -8.80 22.80
C THR A 274 -4.07 -9.14 22.73
N GLU A 275 -4.82 -8.41 21.91
CA GLU A 275 -6.23 -8.69 21.62
C GLU A 275 -6.42 -8.88 20.12
N GLU A 276 -7.14 -9.95 19.75
CA GLU A 276 -7.58 -10.19 18.40
C GLU A 276 -8.96 -9.54 18.20
N VAL A 277 -9.11 -8.83 17.09
CA VAL A 277 -10.35 -8.20 16.68
C VAL A 277 -11.14 -9.15 15.79
N THR A 278 -12.48 -9.14 15.90
CA THR A 278 -13.36 -9.83 14.96
C THR A 278 -12.99 -9.52 13.50
N PRO A 279 -12.66 -10.54 12.69
CA PRO A 279 -12.26 -10.33 11.30
C PRO A 279 -13.33 -9.60 10.48
N GLU A 280 -12.90 -8.64 9.68
CA GLU A 280 -13.76 -7.89 8.77
C GLU A 280 -13.72 -8.53 7.39
N ARG A 281 -14.89 -8.72 6.78
CA ARG A 281 -15.03 -9.36 5.48
C ARG A 281 -15.65 -8.38 4.49
N VAL A 282 -14.84 -7.89 3.55
CA VAL A 282 -15.22 -6.84 2.60
C VAL A 282 -15.29 -7.43 1.20
N ARG A 283 -16.46 -7.31 0.56
CA ARG A 283 -16.68 -7.81 -0.81
C ARG A 283 -16.10 -6.83 -1.82
N PHE A 284 -15.40 -7.33 -2.84
CA PHE A 284 -14.85 -6.53 -3.94
C PHE A 284 -15.18 -7.07 -5.34
N LEU A 285 -15.71 -8.29 -5.43
CA LEU A 285 -16.25 -8.86 -6.65
C LEU A 285 -17.62 -9.49 -6.38
N ASP A 286 -18.56 -9.26 -7.29
CA ASP A 286 -19.87 -9.90 -7.31
C ASP A 286 -20.30 -10.09 -8.77
N LEU A 287 -20.08 -11.28 -9.30
CA LEU A 287 -20.49 -11.69 -10.65
C LEU A 287 -21.79 -12.47 -10.55
N SER A 288 -22.82 -11.99 -11.24
CA SER A 288 -24.07 -12.73 -11.42
C SER A 288 -23.90 -13.86 -12.44
N ARG A 289 -24.93 -14.71 -12.54
CA ARG A 289 -25.01 -15.76 -13.55
C ARG A 289 -24.80 -15.24 -14.97
N ASP A 290 -25.38 -14.08 -15.28
CA ASP A 290 -25.30 -13.49 -16.61
C ASP A 290 -23.91 -12.90 -16.88
N ASP A 291 -23.27 -12.30 -15.88
CA ASP A 291 -21.90 -11.78 -16.01
C ASP A 291 -20.89 -12.89 -16.28
N ILE A 292 -21.02 -14.01 -15.55
CA ILE A 292 -20.20 -15.21 -15.77
C ILE A 292 -20.42 -15.73 -17.20
N ARG A 293 -21.69 -15.84 -17.62
CA ARG A 293 -22.03 -16.32 -18.97
C ARG A 293 -21.44 -15.41 -20.06
N GLN A 294 -21.55 -14.10 -19.90
CA GLN A 294 -20.99 -13.14 -20.85
C GLN A 294 -19.46 -13.23 -20.91
N SER A 295 -18.80 -13.40 -19.77
CA SER A 295 -17.34 -13.55 -19.67
C SER A 295 -16.86 -14.82 -20.39
N VAL A 296 -17.54 -15.95 -20.17
CA VAL A 296 -17.24 -17.21 -20.87
C VAL A 296 -17.42 -17.07 -22.38
N LEU A 297 -18.52 -16.44 -22.82
CA LEU A 297 -18.78 -16.22 -24.24
C LEU A 297 -17.75 -15.29 -24.88
N LYS A 298 -17.29 -14.27 -24.16
CA LYS A 298 -16.22 -13.36 -24.62
C LYS A 298 -14.92 -14.13 -24.85
N LEU A 299 -14.46 -14.90 -23.86
CA LEU A 299 -13.24 -15.69 -23.97
C LEU A 299 -13.28 -16.72 -25.11
N ARG A 300 -14.45 -17.33 -25.36
CA ARG A 300 -14.62 -18.24 -26.51
C ARG A 300 -14.50 -17.52 -27.85
N ARG A 301 -15.06 -16.31 -27.98
CA ARG A 301 -14.93 -15.52 -29.21
C ARG A 301 -13.48 -15.12 -29.48
N GLU A 302 -12.75 -14.73 -28.43
CA GLU A 302 -11.33 -14.39 -28.53
C GLU A 302 -10.50 -15.59 -28.99
N ARG A 303 -10.69 -16.79 -28.39
CA ARG A 303 -10.03 -18.01 -28.85
C ARG A 303 -10.38 -18.42 -30.28
N ALA A 304 -11.65 -18.25 -30.69
CA ALA A 304 -12.07 -18.53 -32.05
C ALA A 304 -11.38 -17.60 -33.08
N GLN A 305 -11.13 -16.33 -32.71
CA GLN A 305 -10.38 -15.40 -33.54
C GLN A 305 -8.90 -15.76 -33.64
N GLU A 306 -8.33 -16.38 -32.61
CA GLU A 306 -6.94 -16.87 -32.58
C GLU A 306 -6.73 -18.17 -33.38
N GLY A 307 -7.77 -18.69 -34.05
CA GLY A 307 -7.67 -19.89 -34.90
C GLY A 307 -7.71 -21.21 -34.11
N ALA A 308 -8.10 -21.18 -32.83
CA ALA A 308 -8.41 -22.39 -32.11
C ALA A 308 -9.75 -22.95 -32.63
N SER A 309 -9.71 -24.09 -33.33
CA SER A 309 -10.90 -24.79 -33.81
C SER A 309 -11.59 -25.48 -32.63
N ASP A 310 -12.38 -24.73 -31.86
CA ASP A 310 -13.22 -25.27 -30.80
C ASP A 310 -14.54 -25.73 -31.43
N ASP A 311 -14.69 -27.05 -31.57
CA ASP A 311 -15.79 -27.75 -32.28
C ASP A 311 -17.11 -27.73 -31.48
N LEU A 312 -17.42 -26.60 -30.84
CA LEU A 312 -18.53 -26.45 -29.91
C LEU A 312 -19.72 -25.73 -30.55
N THR A 313 -20.83 -26.44 -30.63
CA THR A 313 -22.13 -25.91 -31.07
C THR A 313 -22.58 -24.70 -30.23
N PRO A 314 -23.08 -23.61 -30.86
CA PRO A 314 -23.59 -22.44 -30.16
C PRO A 314 -24.85 -22.81 -29.36
N GLY A 315 -24.67 -23.04 -28.07
CA GLY A 315 -25.74 -23.45 -27.16
C GLY A 315 -25.26 -24.33 -26.02
N ASP A 316 -24.17 -25.07 -26.24
CA ASP A 316 -23.64 -25.98 -25.22
C ASP A 316 -22.58 -25.27 -24.37
N LEU A 317 -22.95 -24.99 -23.12
CA LEU A 317 -22.02 -24.51 -22.09
C LEU A 317 -21.26 -25.67 -21.44
N SER A 318 -21.33 -26.88 -22.00
CA SER A 318 -20.70 -28.11 -21.47
C SER A 318 -19.17 -28.13 -21.50
N GLY A 319 -18.52 -27.11 -22.07
CA GLY A 319 -17.06 -26.92 -22.02
C GLY A 319 -16.53 -26.46 -20.66
N PRO A 320 -15.20 -26.38 -20.49
CA PRO A 320 -14.58 -25.89 -19.26
C PRO A 320 -15.09 -24.49 -18.94
N LEU A 321 -15.55 -24.31 -17.70
CA LEU A 321 -16.06 -23.02 -17.25
C LEU A 321 -14.87 -22.14 -16.90
N ARG A 322 -14.59 -21.14 -17.73
CA ARG A 322 -13.54 -20.16 -17.49
C ARG A 322 -14.10 -18.75 -17.49
N PHE A 323 -13.81 -17.98 -16.44
CA PHE A 323 -14.03 -16.54 -16.44
C PHE A 323 -12.76 -15.82 -15.96
N ASP A 324 -12.62 -14.58 -16.42
CA ASP A 324 -11.51 -13.69 -16.09
C ASP A 324 -12.08 -12.30 -15.83
N SER A 325 -11.69 -11.69 -14.71
CA SER A 325 -12.25 -10.43 -14.25
C SER A 325 -11.16 -9.53 -13.69
N LEU A 326 -11.07 -8.30 -14.20
CA LEU A 326 -10.24 -7.24 -13.64
C LEU A 326 -11.09 -6.45 -12.63
N VAL A 327 -10.72 -6.50 -11.36
CA VAL A 327 -11.49 -5.92 -10.26
C VAL A 327 -10.64 -4.99 -9.42
N ARG A 328 -11.26 -3.96 -8.86
CA ARG A 328 -10.59 -3.04 -7.94
C ARG A 328 -10.72 -3.55 -6.51
N LEU A 329 -9.62 -3.62 -5.77
CA LEU A 329 -9.63 -3.93 -4.35
C LEU A 329 -10.34 -2.82 -3.56
N PRO A 330 -10.86 -3.11 -2.35
CA PRO A 330 -11.43 -2.09 -1.49
C PRO A 330 -10.41 -0.99 -1.16
N ASP A 331 -10.92 0.21 -0.91
CA ASP A 331 -10.11 1.38 -0.57
C ASP A 331 -9.60 1.38 0.87
N ASP A 332 -8.77 2.38 1.22
CA ASP A 332 -8.19 2.54 2.55
C ASP A 332 -9.22 2.91 3.64
N ASP A 333 -10.45 3.22 3.26
CA ASP A 333 -11.52 3.46 4.22
C ASP A 333 -12.19 2.14 4.64
N LEU A 334 -12.22 1.14 3.74
CA LEU A 334 -12.80 -0.19 3.99
C LEU A 334 -11.80 -1.23 4.50
N ILE A 335 -10.58 -1.25 3.97
CA ILE A 335 -9.50 -2.14 4.41
C ILE A 335 -8.23 -1.34 4.65
N ARG A 336 -7.27 -1.91 5.36
CA ARG A 336 -5.97 -1.31 5.67
C ARG A 336 -4.87 -2.10 4.97
N PRO A 337 -3.70 -1.50 4.73
CA PRO A 337 -2.57 -2.26 4.23
C PRO A 337 -2.12 -3.32 5.23
N SER A 338 -1.55 -4.38 4.71
CA SER A 338 -0.96 -5.45 5.51
C SER A 338 0.23 -4.92 6.30
N THR A 339 0.46 -5.51 7.46
CA THR A 339 1.61 -5.18 8.30
C THR A 339 2.67 -6.29 8.16
N ALA A 340 3.81 -5.95 7.56
CA ALA A 340 4.95 -6.82 7.39
C ALA A 340 5.43 -7.39 8.72
N THR A 341 5.95 -8.61 8.65
CA THR A 341 6.49 -9.32 9.81
C THR A 341 7.78 -8.65 10.30
N GLY A 342 8.04 -8.69 11.60
CA GLY A 342 9.29 -8.15 12.18
C GLY A 342 9.31 -6.64 12.47
N ASN A 343 8.31 -5.87 12.05
CA ASN A 343 8.20 -4.47 12.47
C ASN A 343 7.62 -4.30 13.89
N ASN A 344 7.79 -3.11 14.45
CA ASN A 344 7.34 -2.74 15.78
C ASN A 344 5.92 -2.12 15.76
N ALA A 345 5.07 -2.51 14.81
CA ALA A 345 3.68 -2.07 14.75
C ALA A 345 2.86 -2.64 15.92
N ALA A 346 2.09 -1.80 16.62
CA ALA A 346 1.19 -2.26 17.66
C ALA A 346 -0.19 -2.68 17.12
N ILE A 347 -0.63 -2.08 16.03
CA ILE A 347 -1.84 -2.48 15.29
C ILE A 347 -1.33 -3.31 14.11
N ARG A 348 -1.77 -4.56 13.94
CA ARG A 348 -1.28 -5.43 12.87
C ARG A 348 -2.45 -5.90 12.02
N PHE A 349 -2.33 -5.75 10.71
CA PHE A 349 -3.31 -6.21 9.75
C PHE A 349 -2.77 -7.38 8.94
N GLU A 350 -3.56 -8.44 8.85
CA GLU A 350 -3.29 -9.62 8.04
C GLU A 350 -4.48 -9.85 7.12
N HIS A 351 -4.22 -10.25 5.87
CA HIS A 351 -5.28 -10.43 4.88
C HIS A 351 -5.30 -11.84 4.30
N SER A 352 -6.50 -12.27 3.98
CA SER A 352 -6.74 -13.40 3.08
C SER A 352 -7.77 -13.01 2.03
N ILE A 353 -7.54 -13.40 0.79
CA ILE A 353 -8.54 -13.28 -0.27
C ILE A 353 -9.38 -14.55 -0.26
N GLU A 354 -10.69 -14.39 -0.39
CA GLU A 354 -11.63 -15.49 -0.48
C GLU A 354 -12.43 -15.41 -1.76
N LEU A 355 -12.58 -16.55 -2.43
CA LEU A 355 -13.48 -16.72 -3.58
C LEU A 355 -14.62 -17.66 -3.15
N GLU A 356 -15.86 -17.23 -3.38
CA GLU A 356 -17.06 -18.03 -3.19
C GLU A 356 -17.76 -18.26 -4.53
N LEU A 357 -17.96 -19.52 -4.89
CA LEU A 357 -18.72 -19.93 -6.07
C LEU A 357 -20.03 -20.56 -5.60
N ASP A 358 -21.14 -19.89 -5.90
CA ASP A 358 -22.48 -20.42 -5.72
C ASP A 358 -22.86 -21.21 -6.98
N TYR A 359 -23.29 -22.46 -6.82
CA TYR A 359 -23.64 -23.34 -7.93
C TYR A 359 -24.79 -24.29 -7.57
N VAL A 360 -25.41 -24.86 -8.60
CA VAL A 360 -26.39 -25.96 -8.49
C VAL A 360 -25.83 -27.15 -9.28
N ASP A 361 -26.08 -28.37 -8.81
CA ASP A 361 -25.52 -29.60 -9.40
C ASP A 361 -26.60 -30.55 -9.94
N GLY A 362 -27.82 -30.04 -10.10
CA GLY A 362 -28.94 -30.81 -10.63
C GLY A 362 -29.66 -31.68 -9.60
N GLU A 363 -29.25 -31.68 -8.32
CA GLU A 363 -30.05 -32.24 -7.24
C GLU A 363 -31.32 -31.40 -7.06
N ALA A 364 -32.48 -32.03 -7.29
CA ALA A 364 -33.77 -31.42 -7.02
C ALA A 364 -33.94 -31.25 -5.50
N CYS A 365 -34.59 -30.16 -5.07
CA CYS A 365 -35.05 -30.06 -3.70
C CYS A 365 -36.19 -31.07 -3.48
N ASP A 366 -35.88 -32.26 -2.96
CA ASP A 366 -36.91 -33.26 -2.61
C ASP A 366 -37.95 -32.63 -1.68
N GLY A 367 -39.19 -32.58 -2.17
CA GLY A 367 -40.26 -31.69 -1.74
C GLY A 367 -40.96 -32.05 -0.43
N ASP A 368 -40.24 -32.40 0.64
CA ASP A 368 -40.81 -32.44 1.98
C ASP A 368 -40.87 -31.03 2.57
N LYS A 369 -41.83 -30.23 2.08
CA LYS A 369 -42.15 -28.87 2.57
C LYS A 369 -42.33 -28.81 4.09
N ALA A 370 -42.65 -29.93 4.74
CA ALA A 370 -42.81 -30.04 6.19
C ALA A 370 -41.48 -30.10 6.98
N LYS A 371 -40.38 -30.57 6.38
CA LYS A 371 -39.07 -30.70 7.06
C LYS A 371 -38.15 -29.52 6.79
N ALA A 372 -38.35 -28.82 5.67
CA ALA A 372 -37.60 -27.61 5.30
C ALA A 372 -37.83 -26.42 6.25
N ALA A 373 -38.98 -26.33 6.92
CA ALA A 373 -39.26 -25.26 7.89
C ALA A 373 -38.38 -25.32 9.15
N ALA A 374 -37.79 -26.49 9.47
CA ALA A 374 -36.96 -26.68 10.67
C ALA A 374 -35.46 -26.48 10.42
N ALA A 375 -35.00 -26.46 9.18
CA ALA A 375 -33.56 -26.44 8.82
C ALA A 375 -33.02 -25.06 8.39
N GLY A 376 -33.79 -23.99 8.58
CA GLY A 376 -33.45 -22.65 8.09
C GLY A 376 -33.75 -22.48 6.60
N PRO A 377 -33.80 -21.24 6.09
CA PRO A 377 -34.14 -20.96 4.70
C PRO A 377 -33.04 -21.47 3.76
N LEU A 378 -33.21 -22.69 3.26
CA LEU A 378 -32.40 -23.21 2.15
C LEU A 378 -32.67 -22.35 0.91
N LEU A 379 -31.65 -21.62 0.46
CA LEU A 379 -31.71 -20.87 -0.79
C LEU A 379 -31.81 -21.88 -1.93
N SER A 380 -32.93 -21.87 -2.65
CA SER A 380 -33.13 -22.67 -3.86
C SER A 380 -33.19 -21.76 -5.07
N VAL A 381 -32.53 -22.17 -6.16
CA VAL A 381 -32.59 -21.47 -7.46
C VAL A 381 -33.10 -22.47 -8.48
N ASP A 382 -34.12 -22.11 -9.24
CA ASP A 382 -34.75 -22.98 -10.25
C ASP A 382 -35.22 -24.35 -9.70
N GLY A 383 -35.65 -24.40 -8.43
CA GLY A 383 -36.08 -25.64 -7.75
C GLY A 383 -34.93 -26.60 -7.39
N GLN A 384 -33.68 -26.17 -7.57
CA GLN A 384 -32.48 -26.91 -7.22
C GLN A 384 -31.83 -26.35 -5.97
N LYS A 385 -31.11 -27.22 -5.26
CA LYS A 385 -30.40 -26.86 -4.03
C LYS A 385 -29.17 -26.02 -4.38
N LEU A 386 -29.09 -24.80 -3.85
CA LEU A 386 -27.89 -23.97 -3.98
C LEU A 386 -26.79 -24.52 -3.07
N LYS A 387 -25.63 -24.80 -3.66
CA LYS A 387 -24.39 -25.18 -2.96
C LYS A 387 -23.37 -24.06 -3.09
N ARG A 388 -22.50 -23.92 -2.10
CA ARG A 388 -21.43 -22.93 -2.07
C ARG A 388 -20.09 -23.61 -1.93
N PHE A 389 -19.20 -23.32 -2.86
CA PHE A 389 -17.80 -23.70 -2.81
C PHE A 389 -16.96 -22.48 -2.41
N ARG A 390 -15.97 -22.64 -1.53
CA ARG A 390 -15.16 -21.55 -0.98
C ARG A 390 -13.68 -21.89 -1.02
N ILE A 391 -12.87 -20.97 -1.52
CA ILE A 391 -11.41 -21.01 -1.45
C ILE A 391 -10.94 -19.77 -0.71
N ALA A 392 -9.95 -19.91 0.16
CA ALA A 392 -9.29 -18.80 0.82
C ALA A 392 -7.77 -18.99 0.76
N TRP A 393 -7.03 -17.90 0.58
CA TRP A 393 -5.57 -17.91 0.63
C TRP A 393 -5.04 -16.59 1.23
N PRO A 394 -3.89 -16.63 1.94
CA PRO A 394 -3.29 -15.42 2.49
C PRO A 394 -2.77 -14.50 1.38
N ALA A 395 -2.79 -13.19 1.63
CA ALA A 395 -2.25 -12.19 0.72
C ALA A 395 -1.68 -10.99 1.51
N THR A 396 -0.54 -10.45 1.07
CA THR A 396 0.02 -9.21 1.60
C THR A 396 -0.36 -8.06 0.68
N ILE A 397 -1.34 -7.27 1.09
CA ILE A 397 -1.81 -6.06 0.37
C ILE A 397 -0.97 -4.85 0.79
N GLY A 398 -0.32 -4.18 -0.16
CA GLY A 398 0.51 -2.98 0.09
C GLY A 398 -0.28 -1.69 0.35
N SER A 399 0.41 -0.67 0.85
CA SER A 399 -0.19 0.66 1.12
C SER A 399 -0.52 1.43 -0.15
N CYS A 400 -1.67 2.10 -0.19
CA CYS A 400 -1.97 3.07 -1.25
C CYS A 400 -1.16 4.37 -1.14
N VAL A 401 -0.44 4.57 -0.03
CA VAL A 401 0.52 5.67 0.16
C VAL A 401 1.83 5.38 -0.59
N CYS A 402 2.04 4.15 -1.08
CA CYS A 402 3.14 3.84 -1.99
C CYS A 402 2.96 4.62 -3.29
N ARG A 403 3.62 5.77 -3.41
CA ARG A 403 3.58 6.56 -4.63
C ARG A 403 4.48 5.94 -5.68
N TRP A 404 3.95 5.77 -6.89
CA TRP A 404 4.70 5.24 -8.03
C TRP A 404 6.01 6.00 -8.28
N GLY A 405 5.99 7.33 -8.18
CA GLY A 405 7.19 8.16 -8.34
C GLY A 405 8.27 7.95 -7.27
N SER A 406 7.94 7.33 -6.14
CA SER A 406 8.90 6.96 -5.09
C SER A 406 9.44 5.53 -5.28
N MET A 407 8.79 4.71 -6.12
CA MET A 407 9.21 3.35 -6.47
C MET A 407 10.03 3.28 -7.76
N THR A 408 9.81 4.20 -8.70
CA THR A 408 10.55 4.25 -9.97
C THR A 408 11.88 5.00 -9.88
N LEU A 409 12.29 5.41 -8.69
CA LEU A 409 13.64 5.93 -8.50
C LEU A 409 14.63 4.82 -8.87
N PRO A 410 15.70 5.13 -9.63
CA PRO A 410 16.76 4.18 -9.88
C PRO A 410 17.18 3.57 -8.54
N PRO A 411 17.43 2.25 -8.46
CA PRO A 411 17.87 1.62 -7.21
C PRO A 411 18.96 2.49 -6.61
N TYR A 412 18.70 3.05 -5.43
CA TYR A 412 19.66 3.91 -4.77
C TYR A 412 20.98 3.14 -4.72
N ALA A 413 22.02 3.67 -5.37
CA ALA A 413 23.34 3.12 -5.20
C ALA A 413 23.65 3.21 -3.69
N CYS A 414 24.16 2.13 -3.11
CA CYS A 414 24.56 2.09 -1.69
C CYS A 414 25.65 3.13 -1.36
N VAL A 415 26.16 3.82 -2.38
CA VAL A 415 27.16 4.87 -2.32
C VAL A 415 26.51 6.18 -2.77
N ASP A 416 26.56 7.18 -1.90
CA ASP A 416 26.15 8.54 -2.23
C ASP A 416 26.98 9.04 -3.43
N PRO A 417 26.36 9.41 -4.57
CA PRO A 417 27.08 9.91 -5.73
C PRO A 417 27.80 11.24 -5.46
N SER A 418 27.46 11.94 -4.37
CA SER A 418 28.15 13.15 -3.93
C SER A 418 29.48 12.87 -3.21
N LEU A 419 29.69 11.64 -2.70
CA LEU A 419 30.97 11.15 -2.20
C LEU A 419 31.89 10.70 -3.34
N GLY A 420 31.97 11.52 -4.39
CA GLY A 420 32.88 11.30 -5.50
C GLY A 420 34.32 11.17 -5.00
N GLU A 421 34.85 9.95 -5.08
CA GLU A 421 36.26 9.67 -4.90
C GLU A 421 37.06 10.58 -5.82
N LYS A 422 37.93 11.38 -5.21
CA LYS A 422 39.00 12.08 -5.92
C LYS A 422 39.89 11.02 -6.57
N GLY A 423 39.62 10.76 -7.85
CA GLY A 423 40.59 10.25 -8.80
C GLY A 423 40.96 8.80 -8.61
N GLU A 424 40.10 7.89 -9.07
CA GLU A 424 40.59 6.75 -9.84
C GLU A 424 39.63 6.45 -10.99
N ARG A 425 40.21 6.38 -12.18
CA ARG A 425 39.54 6.31 -13.46
C ARG A 425 39.03 4.88 -13.65
N MET A 426 37.84 4.56 -13.10
CA MET A 426 37.23 3.27 -13.34
C MET A 426 36.56 3.26 -14.73
N SER A 427 37.16 2.48 -15.61
CA SER A 427 36.78 2.24 -17.00
C SER A 427 35.38 1.63 -17.14
N LEU A 428 34.63 2.20 -18.09
CA LEU A 428 33.64 1.57 -18.98
C LEU A 428 33.03 0.22 -18.55
N TRP A 429 31.72 0.27 -18.32
CA TRP A 429 30.81 -0.88 -18.32
C TRP A 429 31.09 -1.86 -19.48
N PRO A 430 31.12 -3.19 -19.24
CA PRO A 430 31.03 -4.15 -20.32
C PRO A 430 29.58 -4.20 -20.82
N LEU A 431 29.42 -3.95 -22.12
CA LEU A 431 28.21 -4.25 -22.89
C LEU A 431 27.81 -5.72 -22.66
N ALA A 432 26.51 -5.93 -22.46
CA ALA A 432 25.89 -7.25 -22.36
C ALA A 432 26.25 -8.16 -23.56
N PRO A 433 26.44 -9.47 -23.37
CA PRO A 433 26.69 -10.38 -24.47
C PRO A 433 25.43 -10.55 -25.34
N SER A 434 25.60 -10.43 -26.65
CA SER A 434 24.58 -10.76 -27.65
C SER A 434 24.22 -12.25 -27.62
N PRO A 435 22.98 -12.63 -27.94
CA PRO A 435 22.61 -14.05 -28.06
C PRO A 435 23.33 -14.70 -29.25
N PRO A 436 23.66 -16.01 -29.18
CA PRO A 436 24.40 -16.70 -30.22
C PRO A 436 23.55 -16.92 -31.50
N PRO A 437 24.19 -16.98 -32.68
CA PRO A 437 23.50 -17.25 -33.94
C PRO A 437 23.08 -18.71 -34.04
N VAL A 438 21.81 -18.94 -34.37
CA VAL A 438 21.29 -20.26 -34.75
C VAL A 438 21.81 -20.61 -36.15
N SER A 439 22.87 -21.42 -36.20
CA SER A 439 23.35 -22.05 -37.42
C SER A 439 22.42 -23.21 -37.80
N ARG A 440 21.63 -23.02 -38.86
CA ARG A 440 21.00 -24.11 -39.61
C ARG A 440 22.07 -24.83 -40.44
N SER A 441 22.37 -26.08 -40.09
CA SER A 441 23.00 -27.03 -41.00
C SER A 441 21.92 -27.91 -41.63
N PHE A 442 21.75 -27.78 -42.94
CA PHE A 442 21.00 -28.69 -43.80
C PHE A 442 22.01 -29.33 -44.77
N GLU A 443 22.19 -30.64 -44.67
CA GLU A 443 22.69 -31.57 -45.69
C GLU A 443 22.67 -32.96 -45.02
N ALA A 444 22.29 -34.08 -45.61
CA ALA A 444 21.69 -34.43 -46.89
C ALA A 444 21.21 -35.89 -46.74
N SER A 445 20.11 -36.27 -47.37
CA SER A 445 19.95 -37.61 -47.97
C SER A 445 18.75 -37.61 -48.90
N ARG A 446 19.02 -38.02 -50.13
CA ARG A 446 18.23 -37.91 -51.35
C ARG A 446 17.93 -39.33 -51.83
N ALA A 447 16.67 -39.65 -52.12
CA ALA A 447 16.23 -40.66 -53.09
C ALA A 447 14.71 -40.48 -53.28
N ALA A 448 14.29 -39.83 -54.37
CA ALA A 448 13.93 -40.45 -55.65
C ALA A 448 12.48 -40.99 -55.66
N ALA A 449 11.55 -40.20 -56.20
CA ALA A 449 10.41 -40.69 -56.97
C ALA A 449 9.85 -39.56 -57.83
N GLU A 450 9.77 -39.84 -59.13
CA GLU A 450 9.28 -38.98 -60.21
C GLU A 450 7.75 -38.84 -60.15
N GLY A 451 7.23 -37.71 -60.64
CA GLY A 451 5.79 -37.53 -60.87
C GLY A 451 5.46 -36.12 -61.34
N ALA A 452 5.23 -35.98 -62.64
CA ALA A 452 4.98 -34.74 -63.35
C ALA A 452 3.56 -34.16 -63.16
N GLY A 453 3.43 -32.84 -63.36
CA GLY A 453 2.16 -32.11 -63.58
C GLY A 453 2.05 -30.86 -62.69
N SER A 454 2.49 -29.66 -63.10
CA SER A 454 1.79 -28.70 -63.96
C SER A 454 0.40 -28.26 -63.46
N SER A 455 0.34 -27.19 -62.64
CA SER A 455 -0.41 -25.95 -62.95
C SER A 455 -0.44 -24.93 -61.78
N ASP A 456 0.03 -23.72 -62.12
CA ASP A 456 -0.34 -22.35 -61.73
C ASP A 456 -1.01 -21.94 -60.39
N VAL A 457 -0.57 -20.72 -60.00
CA VAL A 457 -1.10 -19.71 -59.04
C VAL A 457 -0.84 -20.01 -57.56
N GLY A 458 -0.10 -19.22 -56.76
CA GLY A 458 0.31 -17.83 -56.87
C GLY A 458 -0.08 -17.09 -55.57
N GLY A 459 0.85 -17.00 -54.61
CA GLY A 459 0.88 -15.96 -53.56
C GLY A 459 0.24 -16.27 -52.20
N CYS A 460 0.99 -16.90 -51.28
CA CYS A 460 0.75 -16.78 -49.83
C CYS A 460 1.63 -15.65 -49.26
N ALA A 461 0.99 -14.66 -48.63
CA ALA A 461 1.64 -13.63 -47.85
C ALA A 461 2.05 -14.17 -46.48
N ALA A 462 3.29 -13.91 -46.09
CA ALA A 462 3.84 -14.21 -44.78
C ALA A 462 3.48 -13.12 -43.75
N CYS A 463 3.30 -13.57 -42.51
CA CYS A 463 3.52 -12.86 -41.23
C CYS A 463 2.50 -11.80 -40.78
N THR A 464 1.56 -12.23 -39.92
CA THR A 464 0.72 -11.37 -39.04
C THR A 464 1.01 -11.58 -37.54
N CYS A 465 2.14 -12.21 -37.17
CA CYS A 465 2.43 -12.56 -35.77
C CYS A 465 3.01 -11.41 -34.93
N THR A 466 3.43 -10.29 -35.52
CA THR A 466 3.96 -9.14 -34.77
C THR A 466 2.86 -8.19 -34.28
N THR A 467 1.76 -8.07 -35.02
CA THR A 467 0.67 -7.15 -34.68
C THR A 467 -0.10 -7.54 -33.41
N ALA A 468 -0.18 -8.83 -33.06
CA ALA A 468 -0.90 -9.31 -31.88
C ALA A 468 -0.15 -9.01 -30.55
N LEU A 469 1.18 -9.06 -30.57
CA LEU A 469 1.99 -8.71 -29.41
C LEU A 469 1.99 -7.19 -29.17
N ASP A 470 2.02 -6.41 -30.25
CA ASP A 470 1.93 -4.95 -30.18
C ASP A 470 0.55 -4.49 -29.68
N THR A 471 -0.54 -5.19 -30.03
CA THR A 471 -1.89 -4.85 -29.51
C THR A 471 -2.04 -5.19 -28.02
N LEU A 472 -1.43 -6.27 -27.54
CA LEU A 472 -1.42 -6.60 -26.10
C LEU A 472 -0.61 -5.57 -25.30
N LEU A 473 0.56 -5.16 -25.80
CA LEU A 473 1.40 -4.13 -25.17
C LEU A 473 0.75 -2.74 -25.23
N GLU A 474 0.03 -2.41 -26.30
CA GLU A 474 -0.74 -1.15 -26.39
C GLU A 474 -1.96 -1.16 -25.46
N PHE A 475 -2.62 -2.31 -25.28
CA PHE A 475 -3.70 -2.45 -24.31
C PHE A 475 -3.18 -2.30 -22.87
N GLU A 476 -2.06 -2.93 -22.52
CA GLU A 476 -1.41 -2.74 -21.22
C GLU A 476 -0.98 -1.29 -20.98
N ARG A 477 -0.40 -0.63 -21.99
CA ARG A 477 -0.09 0.81 -21.93
C ARG A 477 -1.33 1.68 -21.78
N GLY A 478 -2.46 1.29 -22.37
CA GLY A 478 -3.75 1.97 -22.23
C GLY A 478 -4.29 1.89 -20.80
N VAL A 479 -4.25 0.70 -20.19
CA VAL A 479 -4.65 0.49 -18.79
C VAL A 479 -3.73 1.25 -17.83
N LEU A 480 -2.41 1.24 -18.08
CA LEU A 480 -1.44 2.00 -17.29
C LEU A 480 -1.67 3.52 -17.39
N ARG A 481 -1.97 4.05 -18.58
CA ARG A 481 -2.30 5.49 -18.74
C ARG A 481 -3.61 5.86 -18.06
N GLN A 482 -4.60 4.97 -18.06
CA GLN A 482 -5.85 5.20 -17.33
C GLN A 482 -5.61 5.20 -15.81
N GLN A 483 -4.81 4.26 -15.30
CA GLN A 483 -4.37 4.23 -13.90
C GLN A 483 -3.58 5.49 -13.52
N GLU A 484 -2.64 5.94 -14.36
CA GLU A 484 -1.89 7.19 -14.13
C GLU A 484 -2.80 8.42 -14.10
N SER A 485 -3.77 8.51 -15.02
CA SER A 485 -4.73 9.64 -15.08
C SER A 485 -5.65 9.69 -13.85
N GLU A 486 -6.18 8.54 -13.41
CA GLU A 486 -7.03 8.44 -12.22
C GLU A 486 -6.23 8.69 -10.93
N MET A 487 -4.97 8.29 -10.89
CA MET A 487 -4.07 8.50 -9.75
C MET A 487 -3.62 9.97 -9.65
N LEU A 488 -3.37 10.66 -10.77
CA LEU A 488 -3.08 12.10 -10.80
C LEU A 488 -4.29 12.95 -10.38
N GLN A 489 -5.52 12.51 -10.69
CA GLN A 489 -6.73 13.15 -10.17
C GLN A 489 -6.87 12.98 -8.65
N PHE A 490 -6.44 11.84 -8.10
CA PHE A 490 -6.46 11.56 -6.66
C PHE A 490 -5.50 12.46 -5.86
N ASP A 491 -4.30 12.76 -6.36
CA ASP A 491 -3.31 13.63 -5.69
C ASP A 491 -3.80 15.10 -5.57
N SER A 492 -4.71 15.56 -6.45
CA SER A 492 -5.28 16.92 -6.38
C SER A 492 -6.36 17.10 -5.30
N GLY A 493 -6.92 16.01 -4.78
CA GLY A 493 -8.04 16.04 -3.82
C GLY A 493 -7.67 15.94 -2.34
N TYR A 494 -6.39 15.70 -2.02
CA TYR A 494 -5.92 15.47 -0.64
C TYR A 494 -5.43 16.73 0.10
N GLY A 495 -5.57 17.91 -0.52
CA GLY A 495 -5.32 19.20 0.12
C GLY A 495 -6.44 19.57 1.10
N ASP A 496 -6.16 19.48 2.40
CA ASP A 496 -6.89 20.13 3.50
C ASP A 496 -8.42 19.95 3.52
N ARG A 497 -8.90 18.73 3.80
CA ARG A 497 -10.23 18.58 4.42
C ARG A 497 -10.11 18.86 5.93
N PRO A 498 -10.92 19.77 6.51
CA PRO A 498 -10.91 20.02 7.95
C PRO A 498 -11.37 18.77 8.72
N GLU A 499 -10.54 18.31 9.64
CA GLU A 499 -10.83 17.24 10.60
C GLU A 499 -11.90 17.72 11.61
N SER A 500 -13.19 17.60 11.27
CA SER A 500 -14.27 17.60 12.25
C SER A 500 -15.01 16.25 12.22
N TRP A 501 -14.33 15.21 12.68
CA TRP A 501 -14.98 13.97 13.12
C TRP A 501 -14.81 13.85 14.62
N GLU A 502 -15.58 14.70 15.32
CA GLU A 502 -15.83 14.52 16.73
C GLU A 502 -16.78 13.33 16.87
N CYS A 503 -16.38 12.34 17.66
CA CYS A 503 -17.11 11.11 17.89
C CYS A 503 -18.44 11.44 18.62
N GLN A 504 -19.48 11.82 17.88
CA GLN A 504 -20.84 11.88 18.39
C GLN A 504 -21.30 10.44 18.66
N ARG A 505 -21.18 10.01 19.93
CA ARG A 505 -21.98 8.90 20.46
C ARG A 505 -23.44 9.28 20.31
N LYS A 506 -24.12 8.73 19.31
CA LYS A 506 -25.58 8.61 19.32
C LYS A 506 -25.94 7.76 20.53
N SER A 507 -26.54 8.40 21.54
CA SER A 507 -27.23 7.72 22.63
C SER A 507 -28.45 7.02 22.05
N GLU A 508 -28.34 5.72 21.77
CA GLU A 508 -29.51 4.88 21.57
C GLU A 508 -30.27 4.70 22.89
N PRO A 509 -31.62 4.75 22.87
CA PRO A 509 -32.42 4.57 24.08
C PRO A 509 -32.32 3.11 24.55
N ARG A 510 -31.96 2.93 25.83
CA ARG A 510 -32.00 1.63 26.50
C ARG A 510 -33.42 1.05 26.42
N PRO A 511 -33.59 -0.26 26.11
CA PRO A 511 -34.89 -0.90 26.25
C PRO A 511 -35.24 -0.99 27.75
N SER A 512 -36.40 -0.46 28.12
CA SER A 512 -36.97 -0.59 29.46
C SER A 512 -37.30 -2.06 29.71
N TRP A 513 -36.55 -2.70 30.60
CA TRP A 513 -36.91 -3.99 31.16
C TRP A 513 -38.04 -3.78 32.17
N SER A 514 -39.26 -4.16 31.79
CA SER A 514 -40.35 -4.35 32.72
C SER A 514 -40.10 -5.62 33.53
N SER A 515 -39.85 -5.43 34.81
CA SER A 515 -39.86 -6.47 35.83
C SER A 515 -41.24 -7.13 35.88
N SER A 516 -41.33 -8.40 35.51
CA SER A 516 -42.39 -9.29 35.98
C SER A 516 -41.74 -10.49 36.67
N SER A 517 -41.80 -10.42 38.00
CA SER A 517 -41.43 -11.50 38.90
C SER A 517 -42.51 -12.59 38.87
N SER A 518 -42.12 -13.82 38.52
CA SER A 518 -42.82 -15.01 38.97
C SER A 518 -41.81 -15.94 39.64
N PHE A 519 -41.93 -15.97 40.96
CA PHE A 519 -41.26 -16.89 41.86
C PHE A 519 -41.84 -18.30 41.63
N VAL A 520 -41.01 -19.28 41.26
CA VAL A 520 -41.34 -20.70 41.39
C VAL A 520 -40.17 -21.40 42.06
N SER A 521 -40.42 -21.85 43.29
CA SER A 521 -39.50 -22.61 44.11
C SER A 521 -39.32 -24.03 43.57
N ARG A 522 -38.06 -24.47 43.48
CA ARG A 522 -37.58 -25.77 43.95
C ARG A 522 -36.06 -25.79 44.01
#